data_AF-A0A9N9QWK2-F1
#
_entry.id   AF-A0A9N9QWK2-F1
#
_cell.length_a   1.000
_cell.length_b   1.000
_cell.length_c   1.000
_cell.angle_alpha   90.00
_cell.angle_beta   90.00
_cell.angle_gamma   90.00
#
_symmetry.space_group_name_H-M   'P 1'
#
loop_
_entity.id
_entity.type
_entity.pdbx_description
1 polymer ?
#
loop_
_entity_poly.entity_id
_entity_poly.type
_entity_poly.pdbx_seq_one_letter_code
_entity_poly.pdbx_strand_id
1 'polypeptide(L)'
;MIKLYFFYRILQNEIVSNDQAIRNFAKSLESALAAGATDAPAAAARAQAAAAAALAAALRRYTSLNHLAQAARAVLANHHQIQQMLSDLNRVDFRVVREQAAWACSCGSAATAHRLEADFKATLGRGASLEQWAAWLETCVRDALAAHERRADYTARARRLLLDWSFYSSLVIRELTLRSAASFGSFHLIRLLYDEYVSYLIERRVAAHNRAPPISVMQRPKVCTYSR
;
A
#
# COMPACT_ATOMS: atom_id res chain seq x y z
N MET A 1 -16.09 -9.94 -5.06
CA MET A 1 -15.61 -10.46 -6.36
C MET A 1 -15.07 -9.37 -7.29
N ILE A 2 -15.81 -8.30 -7.62
CA ILE A 2 -15.38 -7.27 -8.59
C ILE A 2 -14.03 -6.57 -8.24
N LYS A 3 -13.73 -6.35 -6.95
CA LYS A 3 -12.49 -5.68 -6.51
C LYS A 3 -11.23 -6.57 -6.52
N LEU A 4 -11.39 -7.89 -6.35
CA LEU A 4 -10.29 -8.85 -6.52
C LEU A 4 -9.97 -9.00 -8.01
N TYR A 5 -11.01 -9.04 -8.84
CA TYR A 5 -10.90 -9.16 -10.29
C TYR A 5 -10.21 -7.95 -10.93
N PHE A 6 -10.54 -6.73 -10.50
CA PHE A 6 -9.90 -5.51 -11.02
C PHE A 6 -8.42 -5.40 -10.64
N PHE A 7 -8.07 -5.74 -9.39
CA PHE A 7 -6.69 -5.68 -8.92
C PHE A 7 -5.82 -6.79 -9.53
N TYR A 8 -6.39 -8.00 -9.68
CA TYR A 8 -5.72 -9.10 -10.36
C TYR A 8 -5.53 -8.79 -11.86
N ARG A 9 -6.49 -8.12 -12.53
CA ARG A 9 -6.33 -7.64 -13.93
C ARG A 9 -5.36 -6.47 -14.11
N ILE A 10 -5.26 -5.58 -13.13
CA ILE A 10 -4.20 -4.56 -13.03
C ILE A 10 -2.84 -5.24 -12.92
N LEU A 11 -2.78 -6.34 -12.15
CA LEU A 11 -1.58 -7.14 -12.05
C LEU A 11 -1.29 -7.94 -13.35
N GLN A 12 -2.31 -8.32 -14.10
CA GLN A 12 -2.21 -9.15 -15.31
C GLN A 12 -2.21 -8.38 -16.65
N ASN A 13 -1.87 -7.09 -16.67
CA ASN A 13 -1.65 -6.35 -17.94
C ASN A 13 -2.91 -6.19 -18.83
N GLU A 14 -4.13 -6.26 -18.29
CA GLU A 14 -5.37 -6.06 -19.09
C GLU A 14 -5.97 -4.65 -19.00
N ILE A 15 -5.40 -3.75 -18.20
CA ILE A 15 -5.76 -2.33 -18.20
C ILE A 15 -4.57 -1.52 -18.71
N VAL A 16 -4.19 -1.79 -19.96
CA VAL A 16 -3.25 -0.99 -20.73
C VAL A 16 -4.08 -0.07 -21.62
N SER A 17 -4.16 1.22 -21.30
CA SER A 17 -4.27 2.36 -22.25
C SER A 17 -5.00 3.60 -21.72
N ASN A 18 -5.67 3.60 -20.56
CA ASN A 18 -6.60 4.72 -20.28
C ASN A 18 -6.60 5.31 -18.86
N ASP A 19 -5.46 5.36 -18.19
CA ASP A 19 -5.33 6.05 -16.90
C ASP A 19 -5.75 7.53 -16.97
N GLN A 20 -5.54 8.18 -18.12
CA GLN A 20 -6.01 9.56 -18.32
C GLN A 20 -7.53 9.63 -18.43
N ALA A 21 -8.21 8.74 -19.15
CA ALA A 21 -9.67 8.74 -19.20
C ALA A 21 -10.28 8.33 -17.86
N ILE A 22 -9.69 7.41 -17.10
CA ILE A 22 -10.17 7.05 -15.76
C ILE A 22 -10.03 8.24 -14.80
N ARG A 23 -8.91 8.98 -14.85
CA ARG A 23 -8.74 10.22 -14.07
C ARG A 23 -9.75 11.29 -14.47
N ASN A 24 -9.97 11.48 -15.77
CA ASN A 24 -10.92 12.46 -16.29
C ASN A 24 -12.36 12.07 -15.92
N PHE A 25 -12.73 10.79 -16.05
CA PHE A 25 -14.01 10.25 -15.61
C PHE A 25 -14.24 10.46 -14.11
N ALA A 26 -13.22 10.17 -13.27
CA ALA A 26 -13.31 10.39 -11.83
C ALA A 26 -13.52 11.88 -11.47
N LYS A 27 -12.97 12.81 -12.25
CA LYS A 27 -13.23 14.26 -12.09
C LYS A 27 -14.65 14.63 -12.50
N SER A 28 -15.14 14.11 -13.63
CA SER A 28 -16.47 14.42 -14.15
C SER A 28 -17.61 13.77 -13.36
N LEU A 29 -17.35 12.65 -12.69
CA LEU A 29 -18.33 11.88 -11.92
C LEU A 29 -18.96 12.70 -10.77
N GLU A 30 -18.14 13.44 -10.02
CA GLU A 30 -18.64 14.26 -8.90
C GLU A 30 -19.59 15.36 -9.40
N SER A 31 -19.23 16.04 -10.49
CA SER A 31 -20.04 17.09 -11.13
C SER A 31 -21.33 16.53 -11.73
N ALA A 32 -21.24 15.40 -12.45
CA ALA A 32 -22.39 14.74 -13.06
C ALA A 32 -23.41 14.24 -12.03
N LEU A 33 -22.95 13.69 -10.91
CA LEU A 33 -23.83 13.22 -9.84
C LEU A 33 -24.40 14.36 -8.99
N ALA A 34 -23.69 15.49 -8.85
CA ALA A 34 -24.25 16.69 -8.22
C ALA A 34 -25.39 17.29 -9.05
N ALA A 35 -25.24 17.33 -10.38
CA ALA A 35 -26.26 17.83 -11.29
C ALA A 35 -27.54 16.97 -11.35
N GLY A 36 -27.45 15.68 -11.01
CA GLY A 36 -28.61 14.77 -10.95
C GLY A 36 -29.35 14.77 -9.60
N ALA A 37 -28.90 15.54 -8.61
CA ALA A 37 -29.47 15.54 -7.25
C ALA A 37 -30.37 16.76 -6.96
N THR A 38 -30.69 17.57 -7.98
CA THR A 38 -31.32 18.90 -7.86
C THR A 38 -32.68 18.88 -7.14
N ASP A 39 -33.44 17.80 -7.28
CA ASP A 39 -34.76 17.63 -6.65
C ASP A 39 -34.78 16.53 -5.57
N ALA A 40 -33.61 16.00 -5.19
CA ALA A 40 -33.52 14.96 -4.18
C ALA A 40 -33.65 15.54 -2.77
N PRO A 41 -34.30 14.82 -1.82
CA PRO A 41 -34.28 15.22 -0.41
C PRO A 41 -32.86 15.43 0.09
N ALA A 42 -32.63 16.45 0.93
CA ALA A 42 -31.30 16.86 1.37
C ALA A 42 -30.45 15.73 1.98
N ALA A 43 -31.08 14.72 2.61
CA ALA A 43 -30.37 13.53 3.11
C ALA A 43 -29.88 12.62 1.96
N ALA A 44 -30.69 12.41 0.93
CA ALA A 44 -30.34 11.61 -0.24
C ALA A 44 -29.26 12.30 -1.08
N ALA A 45 -29.37 13.62 -1.31
CA ALA A 45 -28.36 14.41 -2.00
C ALA A 45 -26.99 14.34 -1.29
N ARG A 46 -26.97 14.42 0.05
CA ARG A 46 -25.74 14.25 0.85
C ARG A 46 -25.14 12.85 0.73
N ALA A 47 -25.97 11.82 0.79
CA ALA A 47 -25.50 10.44 0.64
C ALA A 47 -24.92 10.18 -0.76
N GLN A 48 -25.56 10.71 -1.80
CA GLN A 48 -25.10 10.62 -3.19
C GLN A 48 -23.77 11.36 -3.39
N ALA A 49 -23.64 12.59 -2.87
CA ALA A 49 -22.39 13.34 -2.95
C ALA A 49 -21.24 12.61 -2.23
N ALA A 50 -21.50 12.06 -1.03
CA ALA A 50 -20.52 11.27 -0.30
C ALA A 50 -20.10 10.01 -1.08
N ALA A 51 -21.04 9.30 -1.70
CA ALA A 51 -20.74 8.14 -2.53
C ALA A 51 -19.95 8.50 -3.80
N ALA A 52 -20.29 9.62 -4.45
CA ALA A 52 -19.59 10.13 -5.63
C ALA A 52 -18.14 10.48 -5.33
N ALA A 53 -17.91 11.28 -4.28
CA ALA A 53 -16.59 11.62 -3.79
C ALA A 53 -15.80 10.35 -3.41
N ALA A 54 -16.49 9.37 -2.82
CA ALA A 54 -15.85 8.13 -2.43
C ALA A 54 -15.38 7.29 -3.61
N LEU A 55 -16.19 7.20 -4.66
CA LEU A 55 -15.85 6.52 -5.89
C LEU A 55 -14.72 7.24 -6.63
N ALA A 56 -14.79 8.56 -6.75
CA ALA A 56 -13.76 9.35 -7.43
C ALA A 56 -12.40 9.23 -6.73
N ALA A 57 -12.35 9.33 -5.40
CA ALA A 57 -11.12 9.13 -4.64
C ALA A 57 -10.58 7.70 -4.76
N ALA A 58 -11.44 6.68 -4.77
CA ALA A 58 -11.02 5.30 -5.02
C ALA A 58 -10.39 5.14 -6.42
N LEU A 59 -11.01 5.70 -7.46
CA LEU A 59 -10.49 5.65 -8.83
C LEU A 59 -9.11 6.33 -8.93
N ARG A 60 -8.94 7.52 -8.34
CA ARG A 60 -7.65 8.23 -8.31
C ARG A 60 -6.55 7.38 -7.66
N ARG A 61 -6.86 6.74 -6.53
CA ARG A 61 -5.92 5.85 -5.83
C ARG A 61 -5.55 4.62 -6.66
N TYR A 62 -6.54 3.96 -7.28
CA TYR A 62 -6.27 2.81 -8.15
C TYR A 62 -5.40 3.19 -9.35
N THR A 63 -5.67 4.32 -10.00
CA THR A 63 -4.83 4.80 -11.11
C THR A 63 -3.40 5.06 -10.63
N SER A 64 -3.20 5.78 -9.52
CA SER A 64 -1.85 6.01 -8.99
C SER A 64 -1.11 4.71 -8.69
N LEU A 65 -1.80 3.73 -8.12
CA LEU A 65 -1.25 2.42 -7.81
C LEU A 65 -0.86 1.64 -9.09
N ASN A 66 -1.66 1.75 -10.17
CA ASN A 66 -1.33 1.16 -11.46
C ASN A 66 -0.05 1.74 -12.06
N HIS A 67 0.11 3.06 -12.01
CA HIS A 67 1.31 3.75 -12.47
C HIS A 67 2.55 3.27 -11.73
N LEU A 68 2.47 3.21 -10.39
CA LEU A 68 3.56 2.70 -9.56
C LEU A 68 3.87 1.22 -9.86
N ALA A 69 2.84 0.39 -10.05
CA ALA A 69 3.00 -1.02 -10.40
C ALA A 69 3.72 -1.19 -11.75
N GLN A 70 3.35 -0.43 -12.78
CA GLN A 70 4.02 -0.47 -14.08
C GLN A 70 5.49 -0.05 -14.00
N ALA A 71 5.77 1.05 -13.30
CA ALA A 71 7.13 1.51 -13.10
C ALA A 71 7.96 0.46 -12.32
N ALA A 72 7.39 -0.14 -11.27
CA ALA A 72 8.06 -1.19 -10.51
C ALA A 72 8.29 -2.45 -11.34
N ARG A 73 7.37 -2.83 -12.24
CA ARG A 73 7.61 -3.95 -13.17
C ARG A 73 8.82 -3.70 -14.07
N ALA A 74 8.96 -2.49 -14.61
CA ALA A 74 10.12 -2.15 -15.44
C ALA A 74 11.44 -2.33 -14.67
N VAL A 75 11.46 -1.96 -13.38
CA VAL A 75 12.60 -2.20 -12.48
C VAL A 75 12.83 -3.69 -12.26
N LEU A 76 11.78 -4.44 -11.91
CA LEU A 76 11.87 -5.87 -11.58
C LEU A 76 12.11 -6.77 -12.80
N ALA A 77 11.86 -6.29 -14.02
CA ALA A 77 12.22 -6.98 -15.25
C ALA A 77 13.69 -6.76 -15.65
N ASN A 78 14.38 -5.78 -15.06
CA ASN A 78 15.75 -5.45 -15.39
C ASN A 78 16.73 -6.19 -14.46
N HIS A 79 17.34 -7.26 -14.97
CA HIS A 79 18.26 -8.08 -14.19
C HIS A 79 19.49 -7.31 -13.68
N HIS A 80 20.06 -6.41 -14.49
CA HIS A 80 21.18 -5.56 -14.06
C HIS A 80 20.76 -4.65 -12.89
N GLN A 81 19.57 -4.06 -12.97
CA GLN A 81 19.03 -3.25 -11.89
C GLN A 81 18.83 -4.06 -10.61
N ILE A 82 18.32 -5.30 -10.71
CA ILE A 82 18.16 -6.20 -9.56
C ILE A 82 19.50 -6.51 -8.90
N GLN A 83 20.55 -6.82 -9.68
CA GLN A 83 21.87 -7.09 -9.11
C GLN A 83 22.46 -5.85 -8.40
N GLN A 84 22.31 -4.67 -9.00
CA GLN A 84 22.71 -3.41 -8.36
C GLN A 84 21.94 -3.18 -7.05
N MET A 85 20.62 -3.41 -7.05
CA MET A 85 19.79 -3.31 -5.86
C MET A 85 20.24 -4.28 -4.75
N LEU A 86 20.56 -5.53 -5.08
CA LEU A 86 21.08 -6.50 -4.11
C LEU A 86 22.42 -6.07 -3.53
N SER A 87 23.34 -5.60 -4.39
CA SER A 87 24.64 -5.09 -3.96
C SER A 87 24.48 -3.92 -2.97
N ASP A 88 23.65 -2.94 -3.31
CA ASP A 88 23.40 -1.78 -2.44
C ASP A 88 22.69 -2.18 -1.15
N LEU A 89 21.72 -3.10 -1.21
CA LEU A 89 21.01 -3.60 -0.04
C LEU A 89 21.90 -4.39 0.90
N ASN A 90 22.90 -5.12 0.38
CA ASN A 90 23.87 -5.82 1.20
C ASN A 90 24.83 -4.87 1.94
N ARG A 91 24.94 -3.62 1.51
CA ARG A 91 25.72 -2.59 2.20
C ARG A 91 24.93 -1.95 3.34
N VAL A 92 23.60 -1.95 3.33
CA VAL A 92 22.77 -1.37 4.40
C VAL A 92 23.10 -1.98 5.76
N ASP A 93 23.32 -1.15 6.79
CA ASP A 93 23.51 -1.63 8.16
C ASP A 93 22.15 -1.91 8.81
N PHE A 94 21.64 -3.12 8.58
CA PHE A 94 20.37 -3.54 9.17
C PHE A 94 20.41 -3.65 10.69
N ARG A 95 21.59 -3.70 11.33
CA ARG A 95 21.65 -3.67 12.80
C ARG A 95 21.14 -2.34 13.33
N VAL A 96 21.59 -1.22 12.75
CA VAL A 96 21.11 0.13 13.10
C VAL A 96 19.62 0.29 12.81
N VAL A 97 19.17 -0.21 11.66
CA VAL A 97 17.73 -0.20 11.29
C VAL A 97 16.89 -0.93 12.36
N ARG A 98 17.31 -2.15 12.75
CA ARG A 98 16.59 -2.94 13.76
C ARG A 98 16.65 -2.31 15.14
N GLU A 99 17.79 -1.77 15.58
CA GLU A 99 17.92 -1.11 16.88
C GLU A 99 16.97 0.09 17.00
N GLN A 100 16.92 0.95 15.97
CA GLN A 100 16.00 2.09 15.94
C GLN A 100 14.53 1.66 15.83
N ALA A 101 14.23 0.64 15.02
CA ALA A 101 12.90 0.08 14.91
C ALA A 101 12.43 -0.60 16.21
N ALA A 102 13.30 -1.29 16.94
CA ALA A 102 12.96 -1.96 18.19
C ALA A 102 12.57 -0.95 19.29
N TRP A 103 13.17 0.24 19.28
CA TRP A 103 12.79 1.31 20.19
C TRP A 103 11.42 1.93 19.84
N ALA A 104 11.12 2.09 18.55
CA ALA A 104 9.96 2.85 18.08
C ALA A 104 8.71 2.00 17.79
N CYS A 105 8.86 0.76 17.28
CA CYS A 105 7.79 -0.11 16.81
C CYS A 105 7.24 -0.98 17.95
N SER A 106 5.93 -1.25 17.94
CA SER A 106 5.28 -1.96 19.06
C SER A 106 5.07 -3.45 18.79
N CYS A 107 5.31 -3.92 17.56
CA CYS A 107 5.11 -5.32 17.22
C CYS A 107 6.18 -5.82 16.24
N GLY A 108 7.28 -6.32 16.77
CA GLY A 108 8.24 -7.08 16.00
C GLY A 108 9.28 -7.68 16.91
N SER A 109 9.22 -8.99 17.14
CA SER A 109 10.40 -9.70 17.64
C SER A 109 11.54 -9.41 16.67
N ALA A 110 12.77 -9.23 17.17
CA ALA A 110 13.96 -9.11 16.33
C ALA A 110 14.00 -10.23 15.26
N ALA A 111 13.52 -11.43 15.60
CA ALA A 111 13.39 -12.55 14.68
C ALA A 111 12.47 -12.26 13.47
N THR A 112 11.37 -11.51 13.65
CA THR A 112 10.48 -11.13 12.54
C THR A 112 11.15 -10.15 11.60
N ALA A 113 11.85 -9.14 12.13
CA ALA A 113 12.60 -8.19 11.31
C ALA A 113 13.69 -8.92 10.50
N HIS A 114 14.47 -9.79 11.16
CA HIS A 114 15.47 -10.62 10.49
C HIS A 114 14.89 -11.49 9.37
N ARG A 115 13.75 -12.16 9.61
CA ARG A 115 13.09 -12.96 8.57
C ARG A 115 12.64 -12.10 7.40
N LEU A 116 12.02 -10.94 7.65
CA LEU A 116 11.57 -10.03 6.59
C LEU A 116 12.74 -9.52 5.74
N GLU A 117 13.87 -9.17 6.36
CA GLU A 117 15.08 -8.78 5.63
C GLU A 117 15.63 -9.90 4.76
N ALA A 118 15.74 -11.11 5.31
CA ALA A 118 16.24 -12.28 4.61
C ALA A 118 15.33 -12.66 3.44
N ASP A 119 14.01 -12.70 3.67
CA ASP A 119 13.01 -13.02 2.65
C ASP A 119 12.96 -11.97 1.55
N PHE A 120 13.11 -10.70 1.90
CA PHE A 120 13.18 -9.61 0.91
C PHE A 120 14.41 -9.80 0.01
N LYS A 121 15.60 -10.05 0.59
CA LYS A 121 16.83 -10.31 -0.18
C LYS A 121 16.70 -11.53 -1.07
N ALA A 122 16.15 -12.63 -0.55
CA ALA A 122 15.93 -13.86 -1.31
C ALA A 122 14.92 -13.66 -2.46
N THR A 123 13.85 -12.90 -2.20
CA THR A 123 12.81 -12.59 -3.19
C THR A 123 13.34 -11.68 -4.30
N LEU A 124 14.17 -10.70 -3.97
CA LEU A 124 14.87 -9.87 -4.94
C LEU A 124 15.89 -10.69 -5.74
N GLY A 125 16.68 -11.53 -5.06
CA GLY A 125 17.73 -12.39 -5.63
C GLY A 125 17.23 -13.36 -6.70
N ARG A 126 16.05 -13.93 -6.51
CA ARG A 126 15.46 -14.86 -7.48
C ARG A 126 14.77 -14.19 -8.68
N GLY A 127 14.82 -12.85 -8.78
CA GLY A 127 14.15 -12.11 -9.85
C GLY A 127 12.62 -12.25 -9.82
N ALA A 128 12.02 -12.19 -8.63
CA ALA A 128 10.60 -12.41 -8.48
C ALA A 128 9.76 -11.39 -9.26
N SER A 129 8.68 -11.87 -9.90
CA SER A 129 7.72 -11.02 -10.60
C SER A 129 6.96 -10.12 -9.63
N LEU A 130 6.33 -9.05 -10.13
CA LEU A 130 5.56 -8.14 -9.27
C LEU A 130 4.42 -8.87 -8.54
N GLU A 131 3.82 -9.87 -9.17
CA GLU A 131 2.74 -10.69 -8.62
C GLU A 131 3.26 -11.56 -7.46
N GLN A 132 4.47 -12.10 -7.59
CA GLN A 132 5.12 -12.83 -6.51
C GLN A 132 5.47 -11.91 -5.33
N TRP A 133 5.88 -10.67 -5.59
CA TRP A 133 6.06 -9.65 -4.55
C TRP A 133 4.74 -9.29 -3.86
N ALA A 134 3.66 -9.14 -4.63
CA ALA A 134 2.33 -8.87 -4.08
C ALA A 134 1.87 -10.00 -3.15
N ALA A 135 2.06 -11.26 -3.57
CA ALA A 135 1.74 -12.44 -2.75
C ALA A 135 2.59 -12.51 -1.47
N TRP A 136 3.88 -12.15 -1.56
CA TRP A 136 4.77 -12.07 -0.39
C TRP A 136 4.30 -11.00 0.60
N LEU A 137 3.95 -9.79 0.13
CA LEU A 137 3.41 -8.72 0.99
C LEU A 137 2.07 -9.12 1.63
N GLU A 138 1.18 -9.79 0.88
CA GLU A 138 -0.07 -10.29 1.43
C GLU A 138 0.15 -11.30 2.55
N THR A 139 1.17 -12.16 2.40
CA THR A 139 1.62 -13.10 3.45
C THR A 139 2.18 -12.37 4.66
N CYS A 140 3.07 -11.38 4.46
CA CYS A 140 3.62 -10.58 5.56
C CYS A 140 2.52 -9.89 6.40
N VAL A 141 1.56 -9.25 5.74
CA VAL A 141 0.44 -8.57 6.41
C VAL A 141 -0.48 -9.56 7.11
N ARG A 142 -0.78 -10.71 6.48
CA ARG A 142 -1.59 -11.75 7.10
C ARG A 142 -0.92 -12.25 8.38
N ASP A 143 0.33 -12.65 8.30
CA ASP A 143 1.03 -13.30 9.40
C ASP A 143 1.27 -12.31 10.55
N ALA A 144 1.54 -11.04 10.26
CA ALA A 144 1.65 -9.98 11.27
C ALA A 144 0.34 -9.72 12.04
N LEU A 145 -0.82 -9.98 11.44
CA LEU A 145 -2.14 -9.74 12.05
C LEU A 145 -2.84 -11.01 12.52
N ALA A 146 -2.31 -12.20 12.21
CA ALA A 146 -2.94 -13.49 12.46
C ALA A 146 -3.32 -13.69 13.94
N ALA A 147 -2.42 -13.33 14.86
CA ALA A 147 -2.66 -13.43 16.31
C ALA A 147 -3.79 -12.52 16.83
N HIS A 148 -4.26 -11.57 16.01
CA HIS A 148 -5.26 -10.58 16.38
C HIS A 148 -6.62 -10.75 15.71
N GLU A 149 -6.80 -11.68 14.77
CA GLU A 149 -7.97 -11.73 13.88
C GLU A 149 -9.33 -11.78 14.59
N ARG A 150 -9.40 -12.35 15.80
CA ARG A 150 -10.63 -12.48 16.59
C ARG A 150 -10.69 -11.53 17.79
N ARG A 151 -9.76 -10.59 17.90
CA ARG A 151 -9.66 -9.68 19.03
C ARG A 151 -10.28 -8.32 18.70
N ALA A 152 -10.90 -7.69 19.69
CA ALA A 152 -11.46 -6.34 19.55
C ALA A 152 -10.39 -5.27 19.22
N ASP A 153 -9.12 -5.51 19.56
CA ASP A 153 -8.00 -4.62 19.25
C ASP A 153 -7.48 -4.74 17.81
N TYR A 154 -8.08 -5.57 16.95
CA TYR A 154 -7.61 -5.82 15.57
C TYR A 154 -7.43 -4.55 14.75
N THR A 155 -8.42 -3.65 14.75
CA THR A 155 -8.34 -2.40 13.98
C THR A 155 -7.19 -1.50 14.47
N ALA A 156 -6.96 -1.44 15.78
CA ALA A 156 -5.86 -0.67 16.35
C ALA A 156 -4.50 -1.29 16.01
N ARG A 157 -4.38 -2.62 16.10
CA ARG A 157 -3.18 -3.37 15.70
C ARG A 157 -2.85 -3.20 14.22
N ALA A 158 -3.86 -3.26 13.36
CA ALA A 158 -3.71 -3.09 11.92
C ALA A 158 -3.24 -1.67 11.56
N ARG A 159 -3.77 -0.64 12.22
CA ARG A 159 -3.26 0.74 12.09
C ARG A 159 -1.84 0.88 12.61
N ARG A 160 -1.51 0.20 13.72
CA ARG A 160 -0.14 0.21 14.25
C ARG A 160 0.84 -0.45 13.29
N LEU A 161 0.47 -1.57 12.66
CA LEU A 161 1.27 -2.23 11.64
C LEU A 161 1.59 -1.30 10.47
N LEU A 162 0.66 -0.43 10.05
CA LEU A 162 0.96 0.58 9.01
C LEU A 162 2.03 1.57 9.45
N LEU A 163 2.00 2.02 10.71
CA LEU A 163 3.00 2.93 11.25
C LEU A 163 4.36 2.24 11.37
N ASP A 164 4.38 1.02 11.90
CA ASP A 164 5.60 0.23 12.07
C ASP A 164 6.21 -0.10 10.69
N TRP A 165 5.39 -0.51 9.72
CA TRP A 165 5.79 -0.67 8.32
C TRP A 165 6.43 0.59 7.79
N SER A 166 5.73 1.73 7.88
CA SER A 166 6.17 2.98 7.28
C SER A 166 7.48 3.49 7.90
N PHE A 167 7.57 3.41 9.23
CA PHE A 167 8.75 3.76 9.97
C PHE A 167 9.95 2.89 9.58
N TYR A 168 9.80 1.55 9.65
CA TYR A 168 10.90 0.61 9.37
C TYR A 168 11.55 0.83 8.01
N SER A 169 10.72 0.89 6.99
CA SER A 169 11.17 1.13 5.62
C SER A 169 11.73 2.53 5.39
N SER A 170 11.30 3.54 6.16
CA SER A 170 11.92 4.87 6.08
C SER A 170 13.37 4.84 6.57
N LEU A 171 13.68 3.99 7.54
CA LEU A 171 15.06 3.75 8.00
C LEU A 171 15.89 3.06 6.93
N VAL A 172 15.33 2.07 6.23
CA VAL A 172 16.01 1.41 5.09
C VAL A 172 16.29 2.41 3.97
N ILE A 173 15.32 3.26 3.61
CA ILE A 173 15.53 4.32 2.60
C ILE A 173 16.58 5.33 3.06
N ARG A 174 16.58 5.72 4.33
CA ARG A 174 17.60 6.60 4.91
C ARG A 174 19.00 6.00 4.79
N GLU A 175 19.17 4.73 5.14
CA GLU A 175 20.46 4.04 5.00
C GLU A 175 20.94 4.02 3.54
N LEU A 176 20.05 3.78 2.59
CA LEU A 176 20.37 3.83 1.16
C LEU A 176 20.77 5.25 0.72
N THR A 177 20.12 6.29 1.25
CA THR A 177 20.49 7.69 1.00
C THR A 177 21.87 8.04 1.56
N LEU A 178 22.15 7.70 2.81
CA LEU A 178 23.43 8.00 3.47
C LEU A 178 24.63 7.34 2.77
N ARG A 179 24.38 6.23 2.08
CA ARG A 179 25.40 5.48 1.35
C ARG A 179 25.45 5.84 -0.13
N SER A 180 24.65 6.82 -0.57
CA SER A 180 24.55 7.23 -1.98
C SER A 180 24.33 6.05 -2.92
N ALA A 181 23.43 5.13 -2.54
CA ALA A 181 23.17 3.91 -3.30
C ALA A 181 22.75 4.23 -4.73
N ALA A 182 23.42 3.64 -5.73
CA ALA A 182 23.12 3.88 -7.15
C ALA A 182 21.70 3.42 -7.52
N SER A 183 21.18 2.41 -6.81
CA SER A 183 19.81 1.92 -6.97
C SER A 183 18.76 2.62 -6.10
N PHE A 184 19.09 3.74 -5.44
CA PHE A 184 18.18 4.48 -4.55
C PHE A 184 16.81 4.74 -5.21
N GLY A 185 16.81 5.23 -6.46
CA GLY A 185 15.57 5.54 -7.18
C GLY A 185 14.64 4.33 -7.34
N SER A 186 15.21 3.14 -7.59
CA SER A 186 14.44 1.89 -7.68
C SER A 186 13.88 1.46 -6.34
N PHE A 187 14.65 1.55 -5.26
CA PHE A 187 14.15 1.28 -3.92
C PHE A 187 13.05 2.26 -3.50
N HIS A 188 13.20 3.54 -3.82
CA HIS A 188 12.20 4.56 -3.53
C HIS A 188 10.89 4.31 -4.30
N LEU A 189 10.98 3.91 -5.57
CA LEU A 189 9.82 3.54 -6.38
C LEU A 189 9.08 2.32 -5.79
N ILE A 190 9.82 1.24 -5.47
CA ILE A 190 9.25 0.04 -4.85
C ILE A 190 8.63 0.39 -3.49
N ARG A 191 9.28 1.26 -2.72
CA ARG A 191 8.78 1.75 -1.44
C ARG A 191 7.40 2.43 -1.57
N LEU A 192 7.25 3.35 -2.52
CA LEU A 192 5.98 4.04 -2.79
C LEU A 192 4.87 3.05 -3.15
N LEU A 193 5.18 2.08 -4.02
CA LEU A 193 4.24 1.02 -4.39
C LEU A 193 3.81 0.20 -3.17
N TYR A 194 4.77 -0.23 -2.35
CA TYR A 194 4.47 -1.10 -1.23
C TYR A 194 3.69 -0.38 -0.13
N ASP A 195 3.94 0.91 0.10
CA ASP A 195 3.13 1.71 1.03
C ASP A 195 1.66 1.71 0.66
N GLU A 196 1.36 2.02 -0.60
CA GLU A 196 -0.02 2.04 -1.08
C GLU A 196 -0.65 0.66 -1.02
N TYR A 197 0.10 -0.38 -1.40
CA TYR A 197 -0.41 -1.74 -1.42
C TYR A 197 -0.62 -2.34 -0.02
N VAL A 198 0.33 -2.14 0.91
CA VAL A 198 0.19 -2.58 2.30
C VAL A 198 -0.95 -1.85 2.98
N SER A 199 -1.10 -0.53 2.74
CA SER A 199 -2.27 0.25 3.16
C SER A 199 -3.58 -0.38 2.67
N TYR A 200 -3.67 -0.67 1.37
CA TYR A 200 -4.82 -1.35 0.77
C TYR A 200 -5.11 -2.71 1.42
N LEU A 201 -4.09 -3.54 1.63
CA LEU A 201 -4.21 -4.87 2.23
C LEU A 201 -4.73 -4.81 3.67
N ILE A 202 -4.28 -3.81 4.43
CA ILE A 202 -4.68 -3.58 5.81
C ILE A 202 -6.11 -3.04 5.88
N GLU A 203 -6.47 -2.07 5.06
CA GLU A 203 -7.83 -1.54 4.99
C GLU A 203 -8.85 -2.64 4.62
N ARG A 204 -8.50 -3.50 3.65
CA ARG A 204 -9.34 -4.64 3.24
C ARG A 204 -9.59 -5.60 4.40
N ARG A 205 -8.54 -5.90 5.18
CA ARG A 205 -8.62 -6.77 6.35
C ARG A 205 -9.44 -6.17 7.48
N VAL A 206 -9.23 -4.89 7.78
CA VAL A 206 -10.04 -4.15 8.78
C VAL A 206 -11.51 -4.12 8.38
N ALA A 207 -11.80 -3.89 7.09
CA ALA A 207 -13.17 -3.92 6.58
C ALA A 207 -13.81 -5.30 6.75
N ALA A 208 -13.09 -6.37 6.40
CA ALA A 208 -13.55 -7.74 6.59
C ALA A 208 -13.81 -8.07 8.07
N HIS A 209 -12.88 -7.71 8.96
CA HIS A 209 -13.04 -7.92 10.41
C HIS A 209 -14.27 -7.18 10.97
N ASN A 210 -14.48 -5.94 10.55
CA ASN A 210 -15.63 -5.12 10.99
C ASN A 210 -16.94 -5.45 10.25
N ARG A 211 -16.94 -6.43 9.33
CA ARG A 211 -18.08 -6.75 8.43
C ARG A 211 -18.62 -5.51 7.69
N ALA A 212 -17.71 -4.60 7.34
CA ALA A 212 -18.02 -3.35 6.69
C ALA A 212 -17.57 -3.37 5.22
N PRO A 213 -18.22 -2.62 4.32
CA PRO A 213 -17.76 -2.53 2.94
C PRO A 213 -16.38 -1.85 2.89
N PRO A 214 -15.39 -2.32 2.09
CA PRO A 214 -14.03 -1.77 2.08
C PRO A 214 -13.94 -0.25 1.87
N ILE A 215 -14.88 0.31 1.11
CA ILE A 215 -14.96 1.75 0.87
C ILE A 215 -15.14 2.55 2.17
N SER A 216 -15.84 2.01 3.18
CA SER A 216 -16.06 2.67 4.47
C SER A 216 -14.80 2.80 5.33
N VAL A 217 -13.78 1.98 5.06
CA VAL A 217 -12.49 2.01 5.78
C VAL A 217 -11.47 2.86 5.03
N MET A 218 -11.43 2.73 3.70
CA MET A 218 -10.54 3.48 2.79
C MET A 218 -10.80 4.99 2.79
N GLN A 219 -11.99 5.41 3.21
CA GLN A 219 -12.50 6.77 3.04
C GLN A 219 -12.57 7.60 4.31
N ARG A 220 -12.27 7.05 5.50
CA ARG A 220 -12.42 7.85 6.74
C ARG A 220 -11.57 9.11 6.57
N PRO A 221 -12.18 10.31 6.43
CA PRO A 221 -11.39 11.53 6.44
C PRO A 221 -10.65 11.51 7.77
N LYS A 222 -9.34 11.75 7.74
CA LYS A 222 -8.55 11.96 8.94
C LYS A 222 -9.01 13.28 9.57
N VAL A 223 -10.22 13.31 10.13
CA VAL A 223 -10.54 14.29 11.14
C VAL A 223 -9.77 13.81 12.38
N CYS A 224 -8.51 14.21 12.46
CA CYS A 224 -7.86 14.30 13.76
C CYS A 224 -8.63 15.36 14.52
N THR A 225 -9.64 14.94 15.28
CA THR A 225 -10.07 15.73 16.43
C THR A 225 -8.89 15.74 17.40
N TYR A 226 -8.01 16.73 17.27
CA TYR A 226 -7.20 17.13 18.42
C TYR A 226 -8.20 17.64 19.45
N SER A 227 -8.54 16.80 20.42
CA SER A 227 -9.00 17.31 21.70
C SER A 227 -7.83 18.11 22.28
N ARG A 228 -8.05 19.41 22.46
CA ARG A 228 -7.14 20.32 23.15
C ARG A 228 -6.78 19.80 24.53
#